data_AF-A0A816HVW4-F1
#
_entry.id   AF-A0A816HVW4-F1
#
_cell.length_a   1.000
_cell.length_b   1.000
_cell.length_c   1.000
_cell.angle_alpha   90.00
_cell.angle_beta   90.00
_cell.angle_gamma   90.00
#
_symmetry.space_group_name_H-M   'P 1'
#
loop_
_entity.id
_entity.type
_entity.pdbx_description
1 polymer ?
#
loop_
_entity_poly.entity_id
_entity_poly.type
_entity_poly.pdbx_seq_one_letter_code
_entity_poly.pdbx_strand_id
1 'polypeptide(L)'
;MDKTQAYQCLGIQDPLPDLIQRTNKYLLDLRLAKWITQKQYEQLCVKQQEVELAHLYYLPKAHKTGTPLRPIISGLKHPTIKISKFLDDLLRPLFYKMALDTTVTSGFELLKKLKEWS
;
A
#
# COMPACT_ATOMS: atom_id res chain seq x y z
N MET A 1 5.48 16.92 6.57
CA MET A 1 4.61 17.62 5.61
C MET A 1 3.72 18.50 6.43
N ASP A 2 3.75 19.80 6.17
CA ASP A 2 2.84 20.73 6.82
C ASP A 2 1.41 20.43 6.37
N LYS A 3 0.45 20.51 7.28
CA LYS A 3 -0.96 20.34 6.94
C LYS A 3 -1.37 21.51 6.05
N THR A 4 -1.69 21.22 4.79
CA THR A 4 -2.25 22.22 3.87
C THR A 4 -3.77 22.23 3.97
N GLN A 5 -4.41 23.33 3.55
CA GLN A 5 -5.87 23.42 3.43
C GLN A 5 -6.39 22.84 2.10
N ALA A 6 -5.59 22.01 1.41
CA ALA A 6 -5.93 21.48 0.09
C ALA A 6 -7.07 20.43 0.13
N TYR A 7 -7.29 19.80 1.29
CA TYR A 7 -8.34 18.81 1.50
C TYR A 7 -9.32 19.30 2.56
N GLN A 8 -10.61 19.13 2.28
CA GLN A 8 -11.70 19.46 3.20
C GLN A 8 -12.65 18.27 3.30
N CYS A 9 -13.18 18.03 4.50
CA CYS A 9 -14.16 16.98 4.71
C CYS A 9 -15.48 17.39 4.02
N LEU A 10 -15.92 16.59 3.04
CA LEU A 10 -17.20 16.82 2.35
C LEU A 10 -18.41 16.31 3.15
N GLY A 11 -18.19 15.35 4.06
CA GLY A 11 -19.22 14.77 4.91
C GLY A 11 -19.39 15.51 6.23
N ILE A 12 -20.45 15.14 6.97
CA ILE A 12 -20.76 15.67 8.32
C ILE A 12 -19.66 15.29 9.32
N GLN A 13 -18.98 14.16 9.09
CA GLN A 13 -17.96 13.60 9.99
C GLN A 13 -16.76 13.08 9.22
N ASP A 14 -15.57 13.23 9.81
CA ASP A 14 -14.34 12.60 9.34
C ASP A 14 -14.45 11.07 9.45
N PRO A 15 -14.26 10.30 8.35
CA PRO A 15 -14.34 8.84 8.40
C PRO A 15 -13.10 8.17 9.02
N LEU A 16 -12.02 8.90 9.26
CA LEU A 16 -10.77 8.33 9.79
C LEU A 16 -10.94 7.59 11.13
N PRO A 17 -11.66 8.13 12.14
CA PRO A 17 -11.83 7.45 13.42
C PRO A 17 -12.57 6.11 13.29
N ASP A 18 -13.64 6.05 12.50
CA ASP A 18 -14.37 4.80 12.22
C ASP A 18 -13.47 3.77 11.54
N LEU A 19 -12.71 4.21 10.53
CA LEU A 19 -11.79 3.34 9.81
C LEU A 19 -10.72 2.74 10.73
N ILE A 20 -10.15 3.54 11.64
CA ILE A 20 -9.19 3.06 12.65
C ILE A 20 -9.85 2.04 13.57
N GLN A 21 -11.04 2.35 14.09
CA GLN A 21 -11.77 1.47 15.00
C GLN A 21 -12.06 0.12 14.34
N ARG A 22 -12.59 0.12 13.11
CA ARG A 22 -12.88 -1.09 12.34
C ARG A 22 -11.62 -1.90 12.06
N THR A 23 -10.53 -1.25 11.69
CA THR A 23 -9.25 -1.91 11.42
C THR A 23 -8.71 -2.60 12.68
N ASN A 24 -8.69 -1.89 13.81
CA ASN A 24 -8.23 -2.45 15.08
C ASN A 24 -9.14 -3.55 15.61
N LYS A 25 -10.46 -3.43 15.44
CA LYS A 25 -11.42 -4.49 15.77
C LYS A 25 -11.13 -5.76 14.96
N TYR A 26 -10.92 -5.63 13.66
CA TYR A 26 -10.58 -6.78 12.81
C TYR A 26 -9.27 -7.45 13.23
N LEU A 27 -8.23 -6.67 13.54
CA LEU A 27 -6.96 -7.21 14.06
C LEU A 27 -7.14 -7.93 15.40
N LEU A 28 -8.01 -7.42 16.28
CA LEU A 28 -8.32 -8.07 17.55
C LEU A 28 -9.03 -9.40 17.32
N ASP A 29 -10.01 -9.44 16.41
CA ASP A 29 -10.73 -10.66 16.05
C ASP A 29 -9.76 -11.73 15.51
N LEU A 30 -8.81 -11.36 14.64
CA LEU A 30 -7.75 -12.24 14.16
C LEU A 30 -6.85 -12.78 15.28
N ARG A 31 -6.50 -11.92 16.24
CA ARG A 31 -5.69 -12.30 17.41
C ARG A 31 -6.45 -13.26 18.34
N LEU A 32 -7.73 -13.00 18.60
CA LEU A 32 -8.59 -13.87 19.40
C LEU A 32 -8.76 -15.24 18.74
N ALA A 33 -8.92 -15.26 17.41
CA ALA A 33 -8.99 -16.48 16.63
C ALA A 33 -7.61 -17.15 16.40
N LYS A 34 -6.52 -16.62 16.99
CA LYS A 34 -5.15 -17.14 16.90
C LYS A 34 -4.55 -17.21 15.48
N TRP A 35 -5.05 -16.39 14.55
CA TRP A 35 -4.48 -16.26 13.21
C TRP A 35 -3.21 -15.41 13.19
N ILE A 36 -3.08 -14.50 14.16
CA ILE A 36 -1.88 -13.71 14.41
C ILE A 36 -1.47 -13.80 15.88
N THR A 37 -0.17 -13.70 16.11
CA THR A 37 0.43 -13.67 17.45
C THR A 37 0.16 -12.34 18.16
N GLN A 38 0.35 -12.32 19.48
CA GLN A 38 0.27 -11.08 20.28
C GLN A 38 1.23 -10.00 19.76
N LYS A 39 2.47 -10.39 19.45
CA LYS A 39 3.49 -9.49 18.91
C LYS A 39 3.07 -8.90 17.55
N GLN A 40 2.52 -9.73 16.66
CA GLN A 40 2.01 -9.25 15.36
C GLN A 40 0.83 -8.30 15.54
N TYR A 41 -0.11 -8.60 16.45
CA TYR A 41 -1.22 -7.72 16.78
C TYR A 41 -0.73 -6.33 17.23
N GLU A 42 0.20 -6.28 18.19
CA GLU A 42 0.79 -5.03 18.69
C GLU A 42 1.49 -4.21 17.60
N GLN A 43 2.17 -4.89 16.68
CA GLN A 43 2.84 -4.25 15.54
C GLN A 43 1.86 -3.71 14.50
N LEU A 44 0.76 -4.42 14.26
CA LEU A 44 -0.23 -4.11 13.23
C LEU A 44 -1.27 -3.09 13.69
N CYS A 45 -1.52 -2.99 15.00
CA CYS A 45 -2.47 -2.03 15.55
C CYS A 45 -2.20 -0.59 15.08
N VAL A 46 -3.28 0.07 14.74
CA VAL A 46 -3.30 1.42 14.20
C VAL A 46 -3.48 2.42 15.33
N LYS A 47 -2.61 3.43 15.39
CA LYS A 47 -2.73 4.56 16.30
C LYS A 47 -3.09 5.80 15.51
N GLN A 48 -4.05 6.58 16.02
CA GLN A 48 -4.61 7.73 15.31
C GLN A 48 -3.57 8.79 14.93
N GLN A 49 -2.56 9.01 15.77
CA GLN A 49 -1.48 9.95 15.50
C GLN A 49 -0.50 9.52 14.38
N GLU A 50 -0.55 8.26 13.96
CA GLU A 50 0.37 7.69 12.96
C GLU A 50 -0.25 7.62 11.55
N VAL A 51 -1.56 7.88 11.41
CA VAL A 51 -2.32 7.58 10.19
C VAL A 51 -3.19 8.73 9.68
N GLU A 52 -3.44 8.70 8.38
CA GLU A 52 -4.23 9.68 7.65
C GLU A 52 -5.08 8.96 6.59
N LEU A 53 -6.14 9.61 6.09
CA LEU A 53 -6.91 9.07 4.96
C LEU A 53 -6.08 9.11 3.67
N ALA A 54 -6.48 8.28 2.70
CA ALA A 54 -5.88 8.33 1.38
C ALA A 54 -6.21 9.65 0.68
N HIS A 55 -5.19 10.27 0.09
CA HIS A 55 -5.33 11.55 -0.60
C HIS A 55 -5.51 11.35 -2.10
N LEU A 56 -6.61 11.84 -2.66
CA LEU A 56 -6.85 11.86 -4.10
C LEU A 56 -6.35 13.18 -4.69
N TYR A 57 -5.40 13.12 -5.61
CA TYR A 57 -4.93 14.28 -6.38
C TYR A 57 -4.74 13.92 -7.85
N TYR A 58 -4.54 14.93 -8.68
CA TYR A 58 -4.38 14.77 -10.11
C TYR A 58 -3.01 15.25 -10.56
N LEU A 59 -2.35 14.45 -11.41
CA LEU A 59 -1.13 14.86 -12.11
C LEU A 59 -1.46 15.26 -13.55
N PRO A 60 -0.88 16.35 -14.08
CA PRO A 60 -1.11 16.75 -15.45
C PRO A 60 -0.52 15.75 -16.45
N LYS A 61 -1.26 15.54 -17.54
CA LYS A 61 -0.91 14.70 -18.69
C LYS A 61 -0.97 15.55 -19.95
N ALA A 62 -0.07 16.53 -20.04
CA ALA A 62 -0.03 17.52 -21.12
C ALA A 62 0.05 16.92 -22.54
N HIS A 63 0.54 15.68 -22.69
CA HIS A 63 0.67 14.98 -23.98
C HIS A 63 -0.56 14.17 -24.41
N LYS A 64 -1.67 14.17 -23.65
CA LYS A 64 -2.89 13.41 -24.01
C LYS A 64 -4.08 14.33 -24.21
N THR A 65 -4.47 14.56 -25.46
CA THR A 65 -5.70 15.27 -25.81
C THR A 65 -6.92 14.53 -25.26
N GLY A 66 -7.87 15.25 -24.66
CA GLY A 66 -9.10 14.68 -24.09
C GLY A 66 -8.96 13.96 -22.74
N THR A 67 -7.74 13.70 -22.24
CA THR A 67 -7.51 13.15 -20.89
C THR A 67 -6.32 13.83 -20.22
N PRO A 68 -6.46 15.10 -19.84
CA PRO A 68 -5.33 15.93 -19.41
C PRO A 68 -4.88 15.65 -17.98
N LEU A 69 -5.55 14.77 -17.23
CA LEU A 69 -5.25 14.48 -15.83
C LEU A 69 -5.09 12.98 -15.58
N ARG A 70 -4.18 12.63 -14.68
CA ARG A 70 -4.01 11.29 -14.12
C ARG A 70 -4.45 11.33 -12.65
N PRO A 71 -5.58 10.70 -12.28
CA PRO A 71 -5.94 10.56 -10.88
C PRO A 71 -4.90 9.67 -10.17
N ILE A 72 -4.48 10.09 -8.98
CA ILE A 72 -3.60 9.36 -8.08
C ILE A 72 -4.26 9.29 -6.72
N ILE A 73 -4.34 8.09 -6.16
CA ILE A 73 -4.74 7.88 -4.76
C ILE A 73 -3.47 7.55 -3.98
N SER A 74 -3.02 8.48 -3.14
CA SER A 74 -1.89 8.24 -2.25
C SER A 74 -2.36 7.59 -0.96
N GLY A 75 -2.01 6.31 -0.78
CA GLY A 75 -2.23 5.56 0.46
C GLY A 75 -1.13 5.74 1.51
N LEU A 76 -0.34 6.82 1.42
CA LEU A 76 0.70 7.11 2.42
C LEU A 76 0.06 7.30 3.80
N LYS A 77 0.62 6.64 4.81
CA LYS A 77 0.09 6.61 6.18
C LYS A 77 -1.36 6.12 6.32
N HIS A 78 -1.89 5.42 5.32
CA HIS A 78 -3.23 4.85 5.42
C HIS A 78 -3.29 3.81 6.56
N PRO A 79 -4.43 3.65 7.28
CA PRO A 79 -4.58 2.66 8.36
C PRO A 79 -4.18 1.22 8.00
N THR A 80 -4.25 0.86 6.72
CA THR A 80 -3.91 -0.48 6.23
C THR A 80 -2.45 -0.66 5.80
N ILE A 81 -1.59 0.37 5.91
CA ILE A 81 -0.22 0.32 5.37
C ILE A 81 0.64 -0.73 6.07
N LYS A 82 0.54 -0.86 7.41
CA LYS A 82 1.28 -1.86 8.18
C LYS A 82 0.84 -3.28 7.83
N ILE A 83 -0.46 -3.47 7.64
CA ILE A 83 -1.04 -4.76 7.23
C ILE A 83 -0.55 -5.13 5.82
N SER A 84 -0.58 -4.18 4.89
CA SER A 84 -0.12 -4.39 3.52
C SER A 84 1.37 -4.75 3.49
N LYS A 85 2.20 -4.04 4.27
CA LYS A 85 3.62 -4.35 4.42
C LYS A 85 3.86 -5.72 5.02
N PHE A 86 3.11 -6.11 6.06
CA PHE A 86 3.23 -7.43 6.66
C PHE A 86 2.89 -8.56 5.67
N LEU A 87 1.83 -8.39 4.88
CA LEU A 87 1.46 -9.37 3.84
C LEU A 87 2.51 -9.43 2.72
N ASP A 88 3.02 -8.28 2.29
CA ASP A 88 4.11 -8.19 1.31
C ASP A 88 5.37 -8.88 1.83
N ASP A 89 5.80 -8.60 3.07
CA ASP A 89 6.96 -9.26 3.68
C ASP A 89 6.76 -10.79 3.79
N LEU A 90 5.54 -11.27 4.01
CA LEU A 90 5.20 -12.71 4.04
C LEU A 90 5.26 -13.36 2.65
N LEU A 91 4.74 -12.68 1.62
CA LEU A 91 4.62 -13.23 0.26
C LEU A 91 5.89 -13.04 -0.58
N ARG A 92 6.72 -12.06 -0.24
CA ARG A 92 7.90 -11.66 -1.00
C ARG A 92 8.90 -12.77 -1.31
N PRO A 93 9.20 -13.71 -0.39
CA PRO A 93 10.06 -14.85 -0.72
C PRO A 93 9.50 -15.73 -1.85
N LEU A 94 8.17 -15.87 -1.95
CA LEU A 94 7.52 -16.63 -3.01
C LEU A 94 7.67 -15.92 -4.35
N PHE A 95 7.46 -14.60 -4.38
CA PHE A 95 7.67 -13.79 -5.57
C PHE A 95 9.11 -13.84 -6.05
N TYR A 96 10.09 -13.75 -5.14
CA TYR A 96 11.51 -13.85 -5.50
C TYR A 96 11.85 -15.20 -6.11
N LYS A 97 11.32 -16.30 -5.55
CA LYS A 97 11.54 -17.62 -6.11
C LYS A 97 11.00 -17.73 -7.54
N MET A 98 9.77 -17.25 -7.77
CA MET A 98 9.17 -17.27 -9.12
C MET A 98 9.93 -16.36 -10.09
N ALA A 99 10.34 -15.18 -9.64
CA ALA A 99 10.99 -14.18 -10.48
C ALA A 99 12.34 -14.63 -11.04
N LEU A 100 13.03 -15.59 -10.42
CA LEU A 100 14.27 -16.17 -10.94
C LEU A 100 14.08 -16.81 -12.32
N ASP A 101 12.94 -17.45 -12.55
CA ASP A 101 12.66 -18.19 -13.77
C ASP A 101 11.80 -17.39 -14.76
N THR A 102 10.95 -16.49 -14.27
CA THR A 102 9.97 -15.76 -15.10
C THR A 102 10.39 -14.37 -15.49
N THR A 103 11.41 -13.81 -14.84
CA THR A 103 11.71 -12.38 -14.96
C THR A 103 13.19 -12.19 -15.25
N VAL A 104 13.49 -11.16 -16.03
CA VAL A 104 14.86 -10.72 -16.26
C VAL A 104 15.11 -9.50 -15.37
N THR A 105 16.15 -9.57 -14.55
CA THR A 105 16.42 -8.56 -13.51
C THR A 105 17.25 -7.38 -14.01
N SER A 106 17.95 -7.54 -15.14
CA SER A 106 18.76 -6.48 -15.73
C SER A 106 18.91 -6.62 -17.25
N GLY A 107 19.23 -5.51 -17.92
CA GLY A 107 19.50 -5.53 -19.36
C GLY A 107 20.69 -6.42 -19.74
N PHE A 108 21.69 -6.57 -18.87
CA PHE A 108 22.82 -7.48 -19.11
C PHE A 108 22.40 -8.94 -19.09
N GLU A 109 21.55 -9.32 -18.13
CA GLU A 109 20.99 -10.67 -18.06
C GLU A 109 20.15 -10.99 -19.31
N LEU A 110 19.37 -10.01 -19.79
CA LEU A 110 18.61 -10.15 -21.04
C LEU A 110 19.52 -10.44 -22.23
N LEU A 111 20.58 -9.64 -22.40
CA LEU A 111 21.53 -9.81 -23.51
C LEU A 111 22.23 -11.17 -23.45
N LYS A 112 22.56 -11.67 -22.25
CA LYS A 112 23.15 -13.00 -22.09
C LYS A 112 22.18 -14.10 -22.53
N LYS A 113 20.94 -14.07 -22.03
CA LYS A 113 19.89 -15.03 -22.39
C LYS A 113 19.58 -15.03 -23.89
N LEU A 114 19.53 -13.85 -24.52
CA LEU A 114 19.30 -13.74 -25.97
C LEU A 114 20.42 -14.36 -26.81
N LYS A 115 21.69 -14.24 -26.37
CA LYS A 115 22.83 -14.87 -27.04
C LYS A 115 22.86 -16.39 -26.90
N GLU A 116 22.34 -16.93 -25.81
CA GLU A 116 22.21 -18.37 -25.60
C GLU A 116 21.04 -18.97 -26.41
N TRP A 117 20.11 -18.13 -26.89
CA TRP A 117 18.95 -18.54 -27.68
C TRP A 117 19.22 -18.62 -29.20
N SER A 118 20.20 -17.86 -29.71
CA SER A 118 20.63 -17.86 -31.12
C SER A 118 21.63 -18.97 -31.42
#